data_AF-A0A965DEE4-F1
#
_entry.id   AF-A0A965DEE4-F1
#
_cell.length_a   1.000
_cell.length_b   1.000
_cell.length_c   1.000
_cell.angle_alpha   90.00
_cell.angle_beta   90.00
_cell.angle_gamma   90.00
#
_symmetry.space_group_name_H-M   'P 1'
#
loop_
_entity.id
_entity.type
_entity.pdbx_description
1 polymer ?
#
loop_
_entity_poly.entity_id
_entity_poly.type
_entity_poly.pdbx_seq_one_letter_code
_entity_poly.pdbx_strand_id
1 'polypeptide(L)'
;SCMSAAKYNVTKAKIKSAVDGLNFATSLEIPIFYGWKKVAGISASKDQEYLALISALSEDTRKNVPYSKIESTVVVRNKCTHYTESTLIKELEDLGIGRPSTFASLVDTIQDRGYVKCMDVDGETKKCEEFRLMCDQNRVDIIVTDKTFGQEKNKLVIQPVGILCLEFLVKHFQDLFDYEYTKTMEEHLDLIATRGASWNDPCRKCYNEISEFIKRIPEKEKPAYPIDDNHEILVLQYGPVIKCRDSASFISIRKDIILDLEKAKSGQYKLEDLVAIPNENLGLYNGTPVLLKTGKYGPYVECGEFKQSLKDFDVPLNKIVLDDVVHFLGVPEKDPDSKRAPPAPKNRR
;
A
#
# COMPACT_ATOMS: atom_id res chain seq x y z
N SER A 1 -17.92 28.14 -6.09
CA SER A 1 -18.45 27.57 -7.35
C SER A 1 -19.05 28.62 -8.29
N CYS A 2 -19.45 29.81 -7.82
CA CYS A 2 -20.11 30.84 -8.64
C CYS A 2 -19.19 31.70 -9.53
N MET A 3 -17.89 31.44 -9.57
CA MET A 3 -16.96 32.18 -10.43
C MET A 3 -16.98 31.62 -11.85
N SER A 4 -16.73 32.50 -12.83
CA SER A 4 -16.58 32.11 -14.23
C SER A 4 -15.47 31.08 -14.44
N ALA A 5 -15.68 30.17 -15.39
CA ALA A 5 -14.71 29.16 -15.79
C ALA A 5 -13.40 29.77 -16.30
N ALA A 6 -12.28 29.09 -16.04
CA ALA A 6 -11.00 29.44 -16.64
C ALA A 6 -11.01 29.14 -18.15
N LYS A 7 -10.41 30.00 -18.96
CA LYS A 7 -10.27 29.85 -20.41
C LYS A 7 -8.81 29.76 -20.80
N TYR A 8 -8.50 28.79 -21.66
CA TYR A 8 -7.17 28.52 -22.16
C TYR A 8 -7.18 28.51 -23.68
N ASN A 9 -6.11 29.00 -24.28
CA ASN A 9 -5.78 28.76 -25.67
C ASN A 9 -4.88 27.51 -25.73
N VAL A 10 -5.33 26.48 -26.44
CA VAL A 10 -4.57 25.23 -26.59
C VAL A 10 -3.98 25.18 -27.98
N THR A 11 -2.66 25.26 -28.07
CA THR A 11 -1.92 25.14 -29.33
C THR A 11 -1.19 23.81 -29.37
N LYS A 12 -1.51 22.98 -30.36
CA LYS A 12 -0.85 21.70 -30.58
C LYS A 12 0.24 21.88 -31.63
N ALA A 13 1.48 21.59 -31.27
CA ALA A 13 2.61 21.62 -32.20
C ALA A 13 3.03 20.19 -32.53
N LYS A 14 3.37 19.96 -33.81
CA LYS A 14 3.92 18.69 -34.30
C LYS A 14 5.18 18.97 -35.09
N ILE A 15 6.24 18.24 -34.81
CA ILE A 15 7.52 18.33 -35.51
C ILE A 15 7.77 16.98 -36.17
N LYS A 16 7.94 16.98 -37.48
CA LYS A 16 8.26 15.76 -38.25
C LYS A 16 9.71 15.35 -37.97
N SER A 17 9.93 14.09 -37.61
CA SER A 17 11.28 13.56 -37.45
C SER A 17 11.95 13.33 -38.81
N ALA A 18 13.29 13.26 -38.82
CA ALA A 18 14.04 12.79 -39.98
C ALA A 18 13.85 11.29 -40.24
N VAL A 19 13.40 10.54 -39.22
CA VAL A 19 13.01 9.12 -39.36
C VAL A 19 11.58 9.04 -39.85
N ASP A 20 11.38 8.36 -40.98
CA ASP A 20 10.07 8.22 -41.59
C ASP A 20 9.07 7.55 -40.64
N GLY A 21 7.86 8.13 -40.57
CA GLY A 21 6.77 7.64 -39.72
C GLY A 21 6.79 8.12 -38.26
N LEU A 22 7.84 8.81 -37.80
CA LEU A 22 7.93 9.33 -36.43
C LEU A 22 7.69 10.84 -36.37
N ASN A 23 6.91 11.28 -35.39
CA ASN A 23 6.64 12.70 -35.13
C ASN A 23 6.74 13.00 -33.65
N PHE A 24 7.33 14.14 -33.31
CA PHE A 24 7.24 14.70 -31.97
C PHE A 24 5.99 15.57 -31.88
N ALA A 25 5.27 15.49 -30.77
CA ALA A 25 4.07 16.28 -30.54
C ALA A 25 4.10 16.89 -29.14
N THR A 26 3.65 18.12 -29.02
CA THR A 26 3.47 18.80 -27.73
C THR A 26 2.19 19.63 -27.76
N SER A 27 1.61 19.85 -26.58
CA SER A 27 0.42 20.68 -26.39
C SER A 27 0.75 21.79 -25.41
N LEU A 28 0.59 23.03 -25.86
CA LEU A 28 0.84 24.23 -25.06
C LEU A 28 -0.51 24.82 -24.66
N GLU A 29 -0.73 25.01 -23.36
CA GLU A 29 -1.97 25.57 -22.81
C GLU A 29 -1.67 26.93 -22.20
N ILE A 30 -2.10 28.01 -22.88
CA ILE A 30 -1.89 29.37 -22.39
C ILE A 30 -3.18 29.90 -21.78
N PRO A 31 -3.17 30.34 -20.51
CA PRO A 31 -4.33 30.93 -19.89
C PRO A 31 -4.69 32.27 -20.55
N ILE A 32 -5.89 32.37 -21.11
CA ILE A 32 -6.47 33.64 -21.57
C ILE A 32 -7.17 34.33 -20.37
N PHE A 33 -7.76 33.52 -19.50
CA PHE A 33 -8.53 34.01 -18.35
C PHE A 33 -8.54 32.95 -17.24
N TYR A 34 -8.06 33.31 -16.04
CA TYR A 34 -7.94 32.34 -14.95
C TYR A 34 -9.27 32.05 -14.22
N GLY A 35 -10.25 32.94 -14.25
CA GLY A 35 -11.53 32.73 -13.57
C GLY A 35 -11.38 32.28 -12.11
N TRP A 36 -12.08 31.21 -11.74
CA TRP A 36 -12.01 30.63 -10.39
C TRP A 36 -10.60 30.19 -9.95
N LYS A 37 -9.69 29.86 -10.89
CA LYS A 37 -8.31 29.45 -10.58
C LYS A 37 -7.47 30.56 -9.94
N LYS A 38 -7.90 31.83 -10.06
CA LYS A 38 -7.25 32.96 -9.38
C LYS A 38 -7.34 32.84 -7.85
N VAL A 39 -8.44 32.29 -7.33
CA VAL A 39 -8.62 32.05 -5.89
C VAL A 39 -7.80 30.85 -5.42
N ALA A 40 -7.51 29.90 -6.30
CA ALA A 40 -6.68 28.72 -6.02
C ALA A 40 -5.15 29.01 -6.01
N GLY A 41 -4.73 30.28 -6.09
CA GLY A 41 -3.32 30.67 -5.97
C GLY A 41 -2.43 30.38 -7.18
N ILE A 42 -3.01 30.05 -8.34
CA ILE A 42 -2.25 29.82 -9.57
C ILE A 42 -1.77 31.18 -10.13
N SER A 43 -0.46 31.35 -10.27
CA SER A 43 0.19 32.59 -10.74
C SER A 43 0.78 32.44 -12.15
N ALA A 44 0.96 33.59 -12.83
CA ALA A 44 1.32 33.72 -14.25
C ALA A 44 2.81 33.45 -14.60
N SER A 45 3.58 32.86 -13.68
CA SER A 45 5.06 32.83 -13.82
C SER A 45 5.58 31.94 -14.96
N LYS A 46 4.76 31.05 -15.51
CA LYS A 46 5.15 30.16 -16.63
C LYS A 46 4.86 30.73 -18.01
N ASP A 47 4.15 31.86 -18.10
CA ASP A 47 3.60 32.34 -19.37
C ASP A 47 4.69 32.81 -20.37
N GLN A 48 5.84 33.32 -19.88
CA GLN A 48 6.92 33.81 -20.75
C GLN A 48 7.61 32.71 -21.56
N GLU A 49 7.85 31.53 -20.97
CA GLU A 49 8.49 30.40 -21.68
C GLU A 49 7.58 29.84 -22.77
N TYR A 50 6.26 29.75 -22.50
CA TYR A 50 5.27 29.32 -23.48
C TYR A 50 5.14 30.30 -24.66
N LEU A 51 5.16 31.61 -24.38
CA LEU A 51 5.09 32.63 -25.42
C LEU A 51 6.33 32.64 -26.32
N ALA A 52 7.53 32.47 -25.75
CA ALA A 52 8.77 32.35 -26.52
C ALA A 52 8.75 31.12 -27.45
N LEU A 53 8.27 29.97 -26.95
CA LEU A 53 8.13 28.75 -27.75
C LEU A 53 7.10 28.92 -28.88
N ILE A 54 5.96 29.58 -28.63
CA ILE A 54 4.97 29.85 -29.68
C ILE A 54 5.52 30.80 -30.73
N SER A 55 6.21 31.88 -30.34
CA SER A 55 6.85 32.81 -31.30
C SER A 55 7.78 32.04 -32.23
N ALA A 56 8.66 31.20 -31.66
CA ALA A 56 9.61 30.39 -32.41
C ALA A 56 8.93 29.38 -33.35
N LEU A 57 7.78 28.81 -32.96
CA LEU A 57 7.02 27.87 -33.79
C LEU A 57 6.12 28.56 -34.83
N SER A 58 5.73 29.82 -34.59
CA SER A 58 4.81 30.58 -35.45
C SER A 58 5.50 31.31 -36.60
N GLU A 59 6.78 31.61 -36.46
CA GLU A 59 7.50 32.46 -37.43
C GLU A 59 7.92 31.76 -38.73
N ASP A 60 7.97 30.41 -38.78
CA ASP A 60 8.12 29.68 -40.05
C ASP A 60 7.89 28.17 -39.87
N THR A 61 6.78 27.64 -40.38
CA THR A 61 6.46 26.20 -40.31
C THR A 61 7.35 25.32 -41.21
N ARG A 62 8.25 25.91 -42.00
CA ARG A 62 9.16 25.20 -42.91
C ARG A 62 10.63 25.20 -42.48
N LYS A 63 10.98 25.82 -41.36
CA LYS A 63 12.37 25.83 -40.89
C LYS A 63 12.73 24.49 -40.24
N ASN A 64 13.92 24.00 -40.58
CA ASN A 64 14.54 22.89 -39.86
C ASN A 64 14.79 23.32 -38.41
N VAL A 65 14.20 22.62 -37.46
CA VAL A 65 14.43 22.84 -36.02
C VAL A 65 15.57 21.91 -35.59
N PRO A 66 16.79 22.42 -35.29
CA PRO A 66 17.84 21.58 -34.75
C PRO A 66 17.43 21.08 -33.36
N TYR A 67 17.72 19.82 -33.06
CA TYR A 67 17.56 19.30 -31.71
C TYR A 67 18.72 19.79 -30.84
N SER A 68 18.46 20.07 -29.56
CA SER A 68 19.50 20.28 -28.54
C SER A 68 19.81 18.97 -27.80
N LYS A 69 18.76 18.18 -27.54
CA LYS A 69 18.82 16.89 -26.85
C LYS A 69 17.65 16.01 -27.29
N ILE A 70 17.91 14.72 -27.45
CA ILE A 70 16.89 13.68 -27.63
C ILE A 70 17.01 12.69 -26.47
N GLU A 71 15.90 12.41 -25.79
CA GLU A 71 15.84 11.47 -24.68
C GLU A 71 14.82 10.37 -24.93
N SER A 72 15.21 9.14 -24.63
CA SER A 72 14.32 8.00 -24.51
C SER A 72 14.22 7.65 -23.03
N THR A 73 13.04 7.91 -22.45
CA THR A 73 12.77 7.65 -21.04
C THR A 73 11.77 6.51 -20.88
N VAL A 74 12.00 5.62 -19.93
CA VAL A 74 11.05 4.56 -19.60
C VAL A 74 10.02 5.09 -18.62
N VAL A 75 8.78 5.30 -19.04
CA VAL A 75 7.73 5.77 -18.13
C VAL A 75 6.99 4.59 -17.52
N VAL A 76 6.93 4.56 -16.19
CA VAL A 76 6.13 3.60 -15.45
C VAL A 76 4.65 3.96 -15.58
N ARG A 77 3.85 3.08 -16.19
CA ARG A 77 2.39 3.16 -16.09
C ARG A 77 1.94 2.23 -14.98
N ASN A 78 1.67 2.77 -13.79
CA ASN A 78 1.07 1.99 -12.71
C ASN A 78 -0.39 1.71 -13.05
N LYS A 79 -0.74 0.44 -13.21
CA LYS A 79 -2.13 0.00 -13.14
C LYS A 79 -2.47 -0.04 -11.65
N CYS A 80 -3.16 0.98 -11.15
CA CYS A 80 -3.61 0.99 -9.76
C CYS A 80 -4.57 -0.18 -9.57
N THR A 81 -4.22 -1.10 -8.68
CA THR A 81 -5.09 -2.24 -8.36
C THR A 81 -5.91 -1.98 -7.09
N HIS A 82 -5.43 -1.10 -6.22
CA HIS A 82 -6.08 -0.84 -4.94
C HIS A 82 -6.82 0.50 -4.91
N TYR A 83 -7.96 0.47 -4.23
CA TYR A 83 -8.73 1.66 -3.93
C TYR A 83 -8.07 2.50 -2.83
N THR A 84 -8.18 3.81 -2.95
CA THR A 84 -8.17 4.74 -1.80
C THR A 84 -9.58 4.82 -1.22
N GLU A 85 -9.71 5.38 -0.01
CA GLU A 85 -11.04 5.64 0.58
C GLU A 85 -11.94 6.44 -0.36
N SER A 86 -11.43 7.54 -0.93
CA SER A 86 -12.22 8.39 -1.84
C SER A 86 -12.64 7.67 -3.12
N THR A 87 -11.77 6.84 -3.69
CA THR A 87 -12.12 6.06 -4.89
C THR A 87 -13.08 4.91 -4.58
N LEU A 88 -12.98 4.31 -3.39
CA LEU A 88 -13.92 3.28 -2.95
C LEU A 88 -15.30 3.89 -2.71
N ILE A 89 -15.37 5.03 -2.03
CA ILE A 89 -16.63 5.77 -1.81
C ILE A 89 -17.28 6.12 -3.14
N LYS A 90 -16.49 6.62 -4.09
CA LYS A 90 -16.99 6.94 -5.44
C LYS A 90 -17.52 5.68 -6.14
N GLU A 91 -16.82 4.56 -6.07
CA GLU A 91 -17.28 3.31 -6.68
C GLU A 91 -18.57 2.80 -6.04
N LEU A 92 -18.69 2.87 -4.70
CA LEU A 92 -19.91 2.52 -3.98
C LEU A 92 -21.09 3.41 -4.40
N GLU A 93 -20.86 4.71 -4.55
CA GLU A 93 -21.85 5.68 -5.05
C GLU A 93 -22.28 5.34 -6.48
N ASP A 94 -21.33 5.09 -7.38
CA ASP A 94 -21.59 4.73 -8.78
C ASP A 94 -22.38 3.41 -8.90
N LEU A 95 -22.14 2.45 -7.99
CA LEU A 95 -22.88 1.18 -7.88
C LEU A 95 -24.24 1.32 -7.14
N GLY A 96 -24.53 2.47 -6.55
CA GLY A 96 -25.75 2.71 -5.77
C GLY A 96 -25.80 2.01 -4.41
N ILE A 97 -24.64 1.58 -3.90
CA ILE A 97 -24.49 0.88 -2.62
C ILE A 97 -24.12 1.91 -1.55
N GLY A 98 -24.96 2.04 -0.52
CA GLY A 98 -24.79 3.03 0.54
C GLY A 98 -25.27 4.43 0.18
N ARG A 99 -25.16 5.36 1.12
CA ARG A 99 -25.67 6.74 1.06
C ARG A 99 -24.65 7.70 1.68
N PRO A 100 -24.76 9.04 1.45
CA PRO A 100 -23.83 10.01 2.05
C PRO A 100 -23.66 9.89 3.57
N SER A 101 -24.69 9.39 4.26
CA SER A 101 -24.68 9.13 5.70
C SER A 101 -23.93 7.86 6.10
N THR A 102 -23.73 6.89 5.19
CA THR A 102 -23.17 5.57 5.51
C THR A 102 -21.75 5.35 4.99
N PHE A 103 -21.30 6.09 3.96
CA PHE A 103 -19.99 5.86 3.33
C PHE A 103 -18.81 5.85 4.32
N ALA A 104 -18.71 6.86 5.19
CA ALA A 104 -17.65 6.90 6.20
C ALA A 104 -17.72 5.68 7.14
N SER A 105 -18.91 5.39 7.67
CA SER A 105 -19.12 4.27 8.59
C SER A 105 -18.83 2.90 7.96
N LEU A 106 -19.08 2.72 6.66
CA LEU A 106 -18.76 1.49 5.93
C LEU A 106 -17.26 1.28 5.84
N VAL A 107 -16.52 2.33 5.43
CA VAL A 107 -15.06 2.31 5.30
C VAL A 107 -14.40 2.11 6.67
N ASP A 108 -14.90 2.77 7.72
CA ASP A 108 -14.40 2.58 9.09
C ASP A 108 -14.66 1.15 9.58
N THR A 109 -15.88 0.63 9.37
CA THR A 109 -16.26 -0.71 9.84
C THR A 109 -15.39 -1.81 9.23
N ILE A 110 -15.08 -1.74 7.93
CA ILE A 110 -14.25 -2.76 7.28
C ILE A 110 -12.77 -2.68 7.72
N GLN A 111 -12.31 -1.48 8.12
CA GLN A 111 -10.97 -1.28 8.66
C GLN A 111 -10.88 -1.72 10.13
N ASP A 112 -11.83 -1.29 10.97
CA ASP A 112 -11.89 -1.63 12.40
C ASP A 112 -12.00 -3.13 12.64
N ARG A 113 -12.75 -3.84 11.78
CA ARG A 113 -12.87 -5.31 11.83
C ARG A 113 -11.67 -6.04 11.22
N GLY A 114 -10.69 -5.31 10.69
CA GLY A 114 -9.45 -5.88 10.16
C GLY A 114 -9.62 -6.63 8.84
N TYR A 115 -10.72 -6.42 8.09
CA TYR A 115 -10.88 -6.99 6.76
C TYR A 115 -10.00 -6.30 5.73
N VAL A 116 -9.76 -5.00 5.93
CA VAL A 116 -8.95 -4.15 5.06
C VAL A 116 -8.05 -3.28 5.93
N LYS A 117 -6.88 -2.91 5.42
CA LYS A 117 -5.96 -1.99 6.09
C LYS A 117 -5.46 -0.93 5.12
N CYS A 118 -5.43 0.32 5.57
CA CYS A 118 -4.75 1.38 4.86
C CYS A 118 -3.23 1.24 5.02
N MET A 119 -2.53 1.03 3.92
CA MET A 119 -1.07 0.90 3.91
C MET A 119 -0.47 1.28 2.57
N ASP A 120 0.85 1.50 2.58
CA ASP A 120 1.64 1.64 1.36
C ASP A 120 1.94 0.24 0.80
N VAL A 121 1.82 0.11 -0.52
CA VAL A 121 2.18 -1.10 -1.28
C VAL A 121 3.55 -0.84 -1.89
N ASP A 122 4.53 -1.64 -1.49
CA ASP A 122 5.87 -1.57 -2.05
C ASP A 122 5.86 -1.99 -3.53
N GLY A 123 6.58 -1.23 -4.35
CA GLY A 123 6.76 -1.55 -5.76
C GLY A 123 8.03 -2.34 -6.02
N GLU A 124 8.08 -3.03 -7.16
CA GLU A 124 9.27 -3.71 -7.63
C GLU A 124 10.23 -2.71 -8.28
N THR A 125 11.48 -2.66 -7.82
CA THR A 125 12.50 -1.82 -8.45
C THR A 125 13.18 -2.57 -9.58
N LYS A 126 13.18 -1.98 -10.78
CA LYS A 126 13.86 -2.53 -11.97
C LYS A 126 14.82 -1.49 -12.54
N LYS A 127 15.99 -1.96 -12.96
CA LYS A 127 16.96 -1.15 -13.70
C LYS A 127 16.44 -0.93 -15.10
N CYS A 128 16.35 0.34 -15.49
CA CYS A 128 15.93 0.76 -16.82
C CYS A 128 17.08 1.49 -17.50
N GLU A 129 17.35 1.10 -18.73
CA GLU A 129 18.27 1.81 -19.60
C GLU A 129 17.51 2.92 -20.32
N GLU A 130 17.97 4.15 -20.09
CA GLU A 130 17.51 5.33 -20.81
C GLU A 130 18.61 5.80 -21.74
N PHE A 131 18.22 6.37 -22.87
CA PHE A 131 19.15 6.79 -23.91
C PHE A 131 19.09 8.30 -24.06
N ARG A 132 20.26 8.94 -24.09
CA ARG A 132 20.39 10.38 -24.32
C ARG A 132 21.34 10.65 -25.49
N LEU A 133 20.91 11.51 -26.40
CA LEU A 133 21.73 12.03 -27.48
C LEU A 133 21.75 13.56 -27.38
N MET A 134 22.94 14.14 -27.28
CA MET A 134 23.16 15.60 -27.25
C MET A 134 23.52 16.10 -28.66
N CYS A 135 23.19 17.35 -28.99
CA CYS A 135 23.43 17.92 -30.31
C CYS A 135 24.91 18.05 -30.70
N ASP A 136 25.78 18.15 -29.69
CA ASP A 136 27.23 18.29 -29.83
C ASP A 136 27.98 16.95 -29.75
N GLN A 137 27.27 15.83 -29.59
CA GLN A 137 27.84 14.50 -29.45
C GLN A 137 27.34 13.55 -30.52
N ASN A 138 28.26 12.80 -31.13
CA ASN A 138 27.93 11.76 -32.11
C ASN A 138 27.79 10.37 -31.47
N ARG A 139 27.57 10.30 -30.15
CA ARG A 139 27.41 9.07 -29.37
C ARG A 139 26.13 9.14 -28.55
N VAL A 140 25.48 8.00 -28.37
CA VAL A 140 24.34 7.85 -27.46
C VAL A 140 24.87 7.46 -26.09
N ASP A 141 24.57 8.26 -25.09
CA ASP A 141 24.85 7.93 -23.69
C ASP A 141 23.76 6.98 -23.16
N ILE A 142 24.19 5.90 -22.50
CA ILE A 142 23.32 4.95 -21.80
C ILE A 142 23.30 5.34 -20.33
N ILE A 143 22.12 5.65 -19.82
CA ILE A 143 21.90 6.04 -18.42
C ILE A 143 21.09 4.93 -17.76
N VAL A 144 21.72 4.20 -16.85
CA VAL A 144 21.04 3.18 -16.04
C VAL A 144 20.37 3.88 -14.86
N THR A 145 19.04 3.81 -14.80
CA THR A 145 18.24 4.40 -13.72
C THR A 145 17.42 3.31 -13.03
N ASP A 146 17.35 3.37 -11.70
CA ASP A 146 16.45 2.51 -10.94
C ASP A 146 15.04 3.11 -10.97
N LYS A 147 14.05 2.34 -11.44
CA LYS A 147 12.64 2.75 -11.44
C LYS A 147 11.80 1.76 -10.67
N THR A 148 10.95 2.27 -9.78
CA THR A 148 10.04 1.47 -8.98
C THR A 148 8.68 1.37 -9.68
N PHE A 149 8.23 0.15 -9.93
CA PHE A 149 6.99 -0.19 -10.62
C PHE A 149 5.95 -0.69 -9.61
N GLY A 150 4.70 -0.24 -9.72
CA GLY A 150 3.60 -0.73 -8.88
C GLY A 150 3.59 -0.21 -7.46
N GLN A 151 4.43 0.77 -7.10
CA GLN A 151 4.35 1.41 -5.79
C GLN A 151 3.05 2.20 -5.68
N GLU A 152 2.28 1.92 -4.63
CA GLU A 152 1.05 2.63 -4.33
C GLU A 152 1.07 3.12 -2.87
N LYS A 153 0.52 4.31 -2.61
CA LYS A 153 0.50 4.91 -1.27
C LYS A 153 -0.91 5.08 -0.74
N ASN A 154 -1.08 4.91 0.57
CA ASN A 154 -2.35 5.05 1.30
C ASN A 154 -3.49 4.30 0.61
N LYS A 155 -3.28 3.00 0.39
CA LYS A 155 -4.22 2.13 -0.30
C LYS A 155 -4.91 1.19 0.68
N LEU A 156 -6.17 0.91 0.38
CA LEU A 156 -6.97 -0.10 1.07
C LEU A 156 -6.58 -1.48 0.54
N VAL A 157 -5.82 -2.23 1.35
CA VAL A 157 -5.35 -3.57 1.02
C VAL A 157 -6.14 -4.60 1.80
N ILE A 158 -6.75 -5.56 1.10
CA ILE A 158 -7.52 -6.64 1.73
C ILE A 158 -6.60 -7.52 2.57
N GLN A 159 -7.06 -7.86 3.77
CA GLN A 159 -6.32 -8.68 4.73
C GLN A 159 -6.75 -10.16 4.62
N PRO A 160 -5.96 -11.10 5.14
CA PRO A 160 -6.27 -12.53 5.04
C PRO A 160 -7.63 -12.90 5.63
N VAL A 161 -8.03 -12.26 6.74
CA VAL A 161 -9.36 -12.40 7.34
C VAL A 161 -10.44 -11.96 6.35
N GLY A 162 -10.23 -10.82 5.67
CA GLY A 162 -11.13 -10.29 4.65
C GLY A 162 -11.29 -11.24 3.47
N ILE A 163 -10.19 -11.80 2.96
CA ILE A 163 -10.23 -12.77 1.86
C ILE A 163 -11.00 -14.02 2.26
N LEU A 164 -10.77 -14.60 3.44
CA LEU A 164 -11.50 -15.79 3.88
C LEU A 164 -12.98 -15.52 4.11
N CYS A 165 -13.31 -14.38 4.72
CA CYS A 165 -14.70 -13.97 4.86
C CYS A 165 -15.35 -13.82 3.49
N LEU A 166 -14.68 -13.18 2.52
CA LEU A 166 -15.19 -13.03 1.17
C LEU A 166 -15.37 -14.38 0.47
N GLU A 167 -14.37 -15.27 0.51
CA GLU A 167 -14.46 -16.62 -0.06
C GLU A 167 -15.65 -17.40 0.53
N PHE A 168 -15.84 -17.32 1.85
CA PHE A 168 -16.96 -17.97 2.54
C PHE A 168 -18.31 -17.37 2.14
N LEU A 169 -18.41 -16.04 2.10
CA LEU A 169 -19.65 -15.33 1.75
C LEU A 169 -20.03 -15.55 0.29
N VAL A 170 -19.07 -15.52 -0.64
CA VAL A 170 -19.32 -15.83 -2.05
C VAL A 170 -19.72 -17.30 -2.22
N LYS A 171 -19.10 -18.24 -1.49
CA LYS A 171 -19.42 -19.67 -1.59
C LYS A 171 -20.84 -20.01 -1.10
N HIS A 172 -21.30 -19.37 -0.02
CA HIS A 172 -22.54 -19.76 0.67
C HIS A 172 -23.69 -18.76 0.55
N PHE A 173 -23.40 -17.50 0.23
CA PHE A 173 -24.35 -16.38 0.25
C PHE A 173 -24.27 -15.52 -1.01
N GLN A 174 -23.80 -16.07 -2.14
CA GLN A 174 -23.54 -15.32 -3.38
C GLN A 174 -24.66 -14.34 -3.76
N ASP A 175 -25.91 -14.81 -3.72
CA ASP A 175 -27.08 -14.02 -4.14
C ASP A 175 -27.31 -12.77 -3.27
N LEU A 176 -26.93 -12.80 -1.99
CA LEU A 176 -27.05 -11.65 -1.08
C LEU A 176 -25.92 -10.63 -1.25
N PHE A 177 -24.76 -11.08 -1.76
CA PHE A 177 -23.57 -10.25 -1.95
C PHE A 177 -23.45 -9.72 -3.39
N ASP A 178 -24.47 -9.94 -4.22
CA ASP A 178 -24.58 -9.30 -5.52
C ASP A 178 -24.82 -7.78 -5.36
N TYR A 179 -24.15 -7.00 -6.21
CA TYR A 179 -24.24 -5.54 -6.15
C TYR A 179 -25.65 -5.03 -6.46
N GLU A 180 -26.37 -5.67 -7.38
CA GLU A 180 -27.73 -5.29 -7.74
C GLU A 180 -28.71 -5.59 -6.60
N TYR A 181 -28.51 -6.71 -5.88
CA TYR A 181 -29.30 -7.02 -4.68
C TYR A 181 -29.16 -5.90 -3.64
N THR A 182 -27.92 -5.52 -3.33
CA THR A 182 -27.62 -4.50 -2.32
C THR A 182 -28.19 -3.14 -2.72
N LYS A 183 -28.04 -2.76 -3.98
CA LYS A 183 -28.61 -1.52 -4.53
C LYS A 183 -30.14 -1.51 -4.43
N THR A 184 -30.80 -2.59 -4.85
CA THR A 184 -32.26 -2.73 -4.77
C THR A 184 -32.76 -2.61 -3.32
N MET A 185 -31.98 -3.15 -2.37
CA MET A 185 -32.31 -3.04 -0.95
C MET A 185 -32.26 -1.59 -0.45
N GLU A 186 -31.24 -0.83 -0.83
CA GLU A 186 -31.15 0.61 -0.52
C GLU A 186 -32.32 1.40 -1.15
N GLU A 187 -32.67 1.11 -2.41
CA GLU A 187 -33.82 1.74 -3.08
C GLU A 187 -35.15 1.42 -2.38
N HIS A 188 -35.34 0.19 -1.90
CA HIS A 188 -36.52 -0.17 -1.12
C HIS A 188 -36.60 0.59 0.21
N LEU A 189 -35.47 0.80 0.89
CA LEU A 189 -35.42 1.60 2.13
C LEU A 189 -35.77 3.07 1.85
N ASP A 190 -35.29 3.62 0.74
CA ASP A 190 -35.65 4.98 0.30
C ASP A 190 -37.16 5.10 -0.02
N LEU A 191 -37.76 4.08 -0.63
CA LEU A 191 -39.21 4.04 -0.88
C LEU A 191 -40.02 3.97 0.41
N ILE A 192 -39.56 3.26 1.43
CA ILE A 192 -40.20 3.23 2.75
C ILE A 192 -40.14 4.63 3.37
N ALA A 193 -38.97 5.27 3.36
CA ALA A 193 -38.76 6.59 3.94
C ALA A 193 -39.58 7.69 3.25
N THR A 194 -39.75 7.62 1.93
CA THR A 194 -40.39 8.68 1.13
C THR A 194 -41.87 8.44 0.82
N ARG A 195 -42.30 7.18 0.62
CA ARG A 195 -43.64 6.82 0.15
C ARG A 195 -44.45 5.97 1.13
N GLY A 196 -43.91 5.68 2.32
CA GLY A 196 -44.63 4.93 3.35
C GLY A 196 -44.90 3.47 2.98
N ALA A 197 -44.01 2.85 2.20
CA ALA A 197 -44.08 1.41 1.91
C ALA A 197 -43.95 0.58 3.20
N SER A 198 -44.49 -0.65 3.17
CA SER A 198 -44.42 -1.60 4.29
C SER A 198 -42.97 -2.05 4.52
N TRP A 199 -42.39 -1.72 5.68
CA TRP A 199 -41.05 -2.15 6.08
C TRP A 199 -40.95 -3.64 6.37
N ASN A 200 -42.08 -4.28 6.71
CA ASN A 200 -42.13 -5.67 7.14
C ASN A 200 -41.74 -6.65 6.03
N ASP A 201 -42.12 -6.34 4.79
CA ASP A 201 -41.94 -7.25 3.65
C ASP A 201 -40.47 -7.43 3.27
N PRO A 202 -39.66 -6.36 3.08
CA PRO A 202 -38.23 -6.52 2.81
C PRO A 202 -37.48 -7.18 3.97
N CYS A 203 -37.79 -6.81 5.23
CA CYS A 203 -37.16 -7.44 6.39
C CYS A 203 -37.45 -8.95 6.46
N ARG A 204 -38.70 -9.35 6.23
CA ARG A 204 -39.11 -10.77 6.22
C ARG A 204 -38.44 -11.53 5.07
N LYS A 205 -38.40 -10.93 3.88
CA LYS A 205 -37.74 -11.53 2.70
C LYS A 205 -36.26 -11.78 2.98
N CYS A 206 -35.53 -10.75 3.41
CA CYS A 206 -34.11 -10.85 3.75
C CYS A 206 -33.85 -11.90 4.84
N TYR A 207 -34.65 -11.92 5.91
CA TYR A 207 -34.51 -12.90 6.97
C TYR A 207 -34.70 -14.34 6.49
N ASN A 208 -35.72 -14.59 5.65
CA ASN A 208 -35.99 -15.91 5.11
C ASN A 208 -34.84 -16.38 4.20
N GLU A 209 -34.33 -15.51 3.33
CA GLU A 209 -33.19 -15.79 2.44
C GLU A 209 -31.95 -16.18 3.26
N ILE A 210 -31.57 -15.36 4.25
CA ILE A 210 -30.44 -15.66 5.14
C ILE A 210 -30.64 -17.00 5.86
N SER A 211 -31.84 -17.25 6.38
CA SER A 211 -32.16 -18.48 7.12
C SER A 211 -32.06 -19.73 6.24
N GLU A 212 -32.43 -19.62 4.97
CA GLU A 212 -32.27 -20.73 4.01
C GLU A 212 -30.80 -20.98 3.66
N PHE A 213 -30.00 -19.93 3.48
CA PHE A 213 -28.57 -20.09 3.22
C PHE A 213 -27.85 -20.74 4.40
N ILE A 214 -28.14 -20.31 5.64
CA ILE A 214 -27.51 -20.88 6.85
C ILE A 214 -27.76 -22.39 6.97
N LYS A 215 -28.96 -22.88 6.63
CA LYS A 215 -29.29 -24.31 6.68
C LYS A 215 -28.42 -25.17 5.74
N ARG A 216 -27.83 -24.57 4.71
CA ARG A 216 -27.00 -25.27 3.72
C ARG A 216 -25.52 -25.33 4.13
N ILE A 217 -25.13 -24.66 5.22
CA ILE A 217 -23.74 -24.58 5.66
C ILE A 217 -23.39 -25.77 6.55
N PRO A 218 -22.34 -26.55 6.23
CA PRO A 218 -21.87 -27.63 7.08
C PRO A 218 -21.21 -27.08 8.37
N GLU A 219 -21.48 -27.70 9.52
CA GLU A 219 -21.04 -27.25 10.86
C GLU A 219 -19.50 -27.16 11.09
N LYS A 220 -18.65 -27.66 10.19
CA LYS A 220 -17.23 -27.93 10.47
C LYS A 220 -16.22 -27.42 9.43
N GLU A 221 -16.49 -26.33 8.72
CA GLU A 221 -15.45 -25.69 7.89
C GLU A 221 -14.69 -24.60 8.65
N LYS A 222 -13.79 -25.00 9.56
CA LYS A 222 -12.70 -24.10 9.97
C LYS A 222 -11.47 -24.44 9.12
N PRO A 223 -11.11 -23.63 8.12
CA PRO A 223 -9.94 -23.90 7.31
C PRO A 223 -8.69 -23.81 8.19
N ALA A 224 -7.94 -24.91 8.25
CA ALA A 224 -6.62 -25.00 8.84
C ALA A 224 -5.63 -25.35 7.72
N TYR A 225 -4.56 -24.57 7.60
CA TYR A 225 -3.57 -24.77 6.53
C TYR A 225 -2.27 -25.31 7.14
N PRO A 226 -1.88 -26.56 6.86
CA PRO A 226 -0.66 -27.13 7.44
C PRO A 226 0.59 -26.40 6.90
N ILE A 227 1.52 -26.09 7.80
CA ILE A 227 2.86 -25.58 7.46
C ILE A 227 3.86 -26.74 7.46
N ASP A 228 3.83 -27.54 8.52
CA ASP A 228 4.66 -28.72 8.74
C ASP A 228 3.87 -29.77 9.55
N ASP A 229 4.55 -30.81 10.02
CA ASP A 229 3.92 -31.90 10.80
C ASP A 229 3.25 -31.40 12.09
N ASN A 230 3.77 -30.31 12.68
CA ASN A 230 3.42 -29.82 14.01
C ASN A 230 2.72 -28.45 14.02
N HIS A 231 2.69 -27.71 12.91
CA HIS A 231 2.15 -26.36 12.85
C HIS A 231 1.10 -26.19 11.74
N GLU A 232 0.02 -25.47 12.07
CA GLU A 232 -1.04 -25.13 11.13
C GLU A 232 -1.41 -23.64 11.26
N ILE A 233 -1.66 -22.98 10.14
CA ILE A 233 -2.19 -21.63 10.09
C ILE A 233 -3.71 -21.69 10.28
N LEU A 234 -4.19 -20.93 11.26
CA LEU A 234 -5.60 -20.68 11.50
C LEU A 234 -5.86 -19.19 11.35
N VAL A 235 -6.94 -18.83 10.69
CA VAL A 235 -7.38 -17.44 10.66
C VAL A 235 -8.55 -17.27 11.63
N LEU A 236 -8.28 -16.54 12.71
CA LEU A 236 -9.23 -16.27 13.78
C LEU A 236 -9.74 -14.81 13.67
N GLN A 237 -10.65 -14.43 14.58
CA GLN A 237 -11.27 -13.10 14.60
C GLN A 237 -10.30 -11.91 14.68
N TYR A 238 -9.07 -12.13 15.16
CA TYR A 238 -8.04 -11.10 15.31
C TYR A 238 -6.91 -11.19 14.28
N GLY A 239 -7.06 -12.02 13.26
CA GLY A 239 -6.03 -12.23 12.25
C GLY A 239 -5.53 -13.68 12.15
N PRO A 240 -4.63 -13.93 11.20
CA PRO A 240 -4.00 -15.23 11.04
C PRO A 240 -3.00 -15.48 12.18
N VAL A 241 -3.05 -16.68 12.73
CA VAL A 241 -2.18 -17.19 13.78
C VAL A 241 -1.67 -18.57 13.41
N ILE A 242 -0.53 -18.96 13.95
CA ILE A 242 0.00 -20.32 13.79
C ILE A 242 -0.34 -21.08 15.07
N LYS A 243 -1.02 -22.22 14.94
CA LYS A 243 -1.32 -23.11 16.05
C LYS A 243 -0.35 -24.29 16.02
N CYS A 244 0.21 -24.61 17.18
CA CYS A 244 0.98 -25.84 17.36
C CYS A 244 0.00 -27.01 17.60
N ARG A 245 0.26 -28.18 17.03
CA ARG A 245 -0.56 -29.39 17.24
C ARG A 245 -0.27 -30.05 18.58
N ASP A 246 0.98 -30.00 19.01
CA ASP A 246 1.45 -30.61 20.27
C ASP A 246 1.14 -29.78 21.52
N SER A 247 0.84 -28.49 21.35
CA SER A 247 0.47 -27.60 22.44
C SER A 247 -0.66 -26.67 22.01
N ALA A 248 -1.62 -26.37 22.89
CA ALA A 248 -2.70 -25.43 22.60
C ALA A 248 -2.24 -23.95 22.50
N SER A 249 -0.97 -23.72 22.18
CA SER A 249 -0.35 -22.41 22.05
C SER A 249 -0.54 -21.85 20.63
N PHE A 250 -0.69 -20.53 20.55
CA PHE A 250 -0.79 -19.77 19.31
C PHE A 250 0.42 -18.85 19.17
N ILE A 251 1.01 -18.84 17.98
CA ILE A 251 2.14 -17.98 17.61
C ILE A 251 1.61 -16.91 16.66
N SER A 252 1.96 -15.66 16.93
CA SER A 252 1.58 -14.52 16.09
C SER A 252 2.39 -14.50 14.80
N ILE A 253 1.75 -14.11 13.69
CA ILE A 253 2.42 -13.89 12.41
C ILE A 253 2.99 -12.46 12.36
N ARG A 254 4.13 -12.29 11.67
CA ARG A 254 4.77 -11.00 11.41
C ARG A 254 3.79 -9.98 10.81
N LYS A 255 3.71 -8.79 11.41
CA LYS A 255 2.74 -7.73 11.02
C LYS A 255 3.04 -7.06 9.68
N ASP A 256 4.25 -7.21 9.16
CA ASP A 256 4.72 -6.75 7.86
C ASP A 256 4.34 -7.71 6.71
N ILE A 257 3.87 -8.92 7.02
CA ILE A 257 3.44 -9.88 6.00
C ILE A 257 1.94 -9.83 5.82
N ILE A 258 1.50 -9.66 4.58
CA ILE A 258 0.14 -10.00 4.17
C ILE A 258 0.16 -11.49 3.81
N LEU A 259 -0.55 -12.31 4.59
CA LEU A 259 -0.61 -13.75 4.35
C LEU A 259 -1.34 -14.02 3.02
N ASP A 260 -0.64 -14.66 2.10
CA ASP A 260 -1.16 -15.15 0.84
C ASP A 260 -1.79 -16.53 1.07
N LEU A 261 -3.12 -16.58 1.03
CA LEU A 261 -3.87 -17.80 1.32
C LEU A 261 -3.64 -18.89 0.26
N GLU A 262 -3.27 -18.56 -0.97
CA GLU A 262 -2.95 -19.56 -1.99
C GLU A 262 -1.62 -20.25 -1.69
N LYS A 263 -0.62 -19.48 -1.24
CA LYS A 263 0.64 -20.03 -0.73
C LYS A 263 0.44 -20.87 0.52
N ALA A 264 -0.48 -20.48 1.41
CA ALA A 264 -0.86 -21.28 2.58
C ALA A 264 -1.55 -22.58 2.19
N LYS A 265 -2.52 -22.54 1.26
CA LYS A 265 -3.23 -23.71 0.74
C LYS A 265 -2.28 -24.70 0.05
N SER A 266 -1.24 -24.20 -0.61
CA SER A 266 -0.25 -25.01 -1.33
C SER A 266 0.96 -25.46 -0.48
N GLY A 267 1.00 -25.11 0.81
CA GLY A 267 2.09 -25.52 1.72
C GLY A 267 3.45 -24.88 1.41
N GLN A 268 3.46 -23.69 0.80
CA GLN A 268 4.70 -23.02 0.40
C GLN A 268 5.35 -22.17 1.51
N TYR A 269 4.65 -21.96 2.62
CA TYR A 269 5.20 -21.23 3.75
C TYR A 269 6.08 -22.12 4.62
N LYS A 270 7.19 -21.56 5.10
CA LYS A 270 7.95 -22.13 6.20
C LYS A 270 7.62 -21.40 7.50
N LEU A 271 7.74 -22.09 8.63
CA LEU A 271 7.47 -21.52 9.95
C LEU A 271 8.32 -20.25 10.19
N GLU A 272 9.60 -20.32 9.87
CA GLU A 272 10.59 -19.23 10.02
C GLU A 272 10.19 -17.94 9.30
N ASP A 273 9.52 -18.07 8.15
CA ASP A 273 9.13 -16.92 7.34
C ASP A 273 7.97 -16.14 7.98
N LEU A 274 7.15 -16.81 8.79
CA LEU A 274 5.88 -16.27 9.29
C LEU A 274 5.93 -15.82 10.75
N VAL A 275 6.72 -16.47 11.60
CA VAL A 275 6.71 -16.23 13.05
C VAL A 275 7.14 -14.80 13.40
N ALA A 276 6.26 -14.06 14.09
CA ALA A 276 6.63 -12.82 14.75
C ALA A 276 7.51 -13.15 15.95
N ILE A 277 8.73 -12.61 15.98
CA ILE A 277 9.57 -12.69 17.16
C ILE A 277 8.95 -11.78 18.24
N PRO A 278 8.77 -12.26 19.49
CA PRO A 278 8.22 -11.45 20.56
C PRO A 278 9.13 -10.25 20.83
N ASN A 279 8.55 -9.05 20.89
CA ASN A 279 9.23 -7.91 21.52
C ASN A 279 9.12 -8.07 23.04
N GLU A 280 9.86 -9.04 23.58
CA GLU A 280 9.81 -9.40 25.00
C GLU A 280 11.04 -8.88 25.74
N ASN A 281 10.79 -8.40 26.97
CA ASN A 281 11.84 -8.10 27.92
C ASN A 281 12.25 -9.40 28.59
N LEU A 282 13.44 -9.89 28.27
CA LEU A 282 13.99 -11.14 28.80
C LEU A 282 14.39 -11.00 30.28
N GLY A 283 14.55 -9.78 30.78
CA GLY A 283 14.88 -9.49 32.17
C GLY A 283 15.90 -8.35 32.31
N LEU A 284 16.47 -8.20 33.51
CA LEU A 284 17.49 -7.21 33.81
C LEU A 284 18.87 -7.86 33.86
N TYR A 285 19.80 -7.38 33.03
CA TYR A 285 21.22 -7.75 33.11
C TYR A 285 22.03 -6.53 33.57
N ASN A 286 22.72 -6.63 34.70
CA ASN A 286 23.48 -5.53 35.32
C ASN A 286 22.66 -4.22 35.47
N GLY A 287 21.37 -4.33 35.79
CA GLY A 287 20.47 -3.18 35.95
C GLY A 287 19.92 -2.58 34.63
N THR A 288 20.27 -3.15 33.48
CA THR A 288 19.78 -2.72 32.16
C THR A 288 18.81 -3.75 31.59
N PRO A 289 17.62 -3.35 31.06
CA PRO A 289 16.67 -4.27 30.48
C PRO A 289 17.20 -4.88 29.18
N VAL A 290 17.04 -6.19 29.04
CA VAL A 290 17.44 -6.96 27.86
C VAL A 290 16.21 -7.22 27.01
N LEU A 291 16.17 -6.62 25.81
CA LEU A 291 15.03 -6.68 24.91
C LEU A 291 15.33 -7.58 23.72
N LEU A 292 14.50 -8.59 23.50
CA LEU A 292 14.49 -9.36 22.26
C LEU A 292 13.74 -8.55 21.20
N LYS A 293 14.36 -8.27 20.06
CA LYS A 293 13.79 -7.45 18.98
C LYS A 293 14.09 -8.04 17.60
N THR A 294 13.35 -7.56 16.61
CA THR A 294 13.54 -7.93 15.19
C THR A 294 14.00 -6.72 14.39
N GLY A 295 15.07 -6.88 13.61
CA GLY A 295 15.60 -5.84 12.74
C GLY A 295 15.67 -6.28 11.28
N LYS A 296 16.08 -5.36 10.38
CA LYS A 296 16.27 -5.63 8.94
C LYS A 296 17.20 -6.82 8.65
N TYR A 297 18.08 -7.16 9.60
CA TYR A 297 19.08 -8.21 9.48
C TYR A 297 18.78 -9.46 10.32
N GLY A 298 17.56 -9.62 10.84
CA GLY A 298 17.17 -10.78 11.65
C GLY A 298 16.93 -10.46 13.13
N PRO A 299 16.64 -11.47 13.96
CA PRO A 299 16.47 -11.32 15.40
C PRO A 299 17.75 -10.81 16.05
N TYR A 300 17.63 -9.90 17.01
CA TYR A 300 18.73 -9.41 17.81
C TYR A 300 18.29 -9.12 19.25
N VAL A 301 19.25 -9.18 20.17
CA VAL A 301 19.04 -8.74 21.55
C VAL A 301 19.67 -7.38 21.75
N GLU A 302 18.94 -6.49 22.40
CA GLU A 302 19.38 -5.14 22.76
C GLU A 302 19.46 -5.02 24.28
N CYS A 303 20.65 -4.68 24.78
CA CYS A 303 20.90 -4.37 26.18
C CYS A 303 21.61 -3.01 26.24
N GLY A 304 20.86 -1.94 26.50
CA GLY A 304 21.39 -0.57 26.47
C GLY A 304 21.87 -0.16 25.08
N GLU A 305 23.15 0.16 24.93
CA GLU A 305 23.77 0.48 23.63
C GLU A 305 24.25 -0.76 22.86
N PHE A 306 24.26 -1.94 23.50
CA PHE A 306 24.75 -3.17 22.90
C PHE A 306 23.65 -3.88 22.11
N LYS A 307 23.97 -4.30 20.88
CA LYS A 307 23.07 -5.05 19.99
C LYS A 307 23.79 -6.28 19.45
N GLN A 308 23.19 -7.46 19.64
CA GLN A 308 23.76 -8.73 19.18
C GLN A 308 22.77 -9.50 18.32
N SER A 309 23.18 -9.89 17.12
CA SER A 309 22.39 -10.74 16.21
C SER A 309 22.25 -12.16 16.76
N LEU A 310 21.05 -12.72 16.65
CA LEU A 310 20.72 -14.10 17.02
C LEU A 310 20.55 -15.03 15.81
N LYS A 311 21.03 -14.63 14.63
CA LYS A 311 20.92 -15.43 13.39
C LYS A 311 21.49 -16.85 13.49
N ASP A 312 22.53 -17.02 14.30
CA ASP A 312 23.26 -18.29 14.43
C ASP A 312 22.87 -19.06 15.72
N PHE A 313 21.73 -18.73 16.33
CA PHE A 313 21.24 -19.42 17.53
C PHE A 313 20.45 -20.68 17.17
N ASP A 314 20.85 -21.82 17.73
CA ASP A 314 20.17 -23.12 17.59
C ASP A 314 18.90 -23.25 18.46
N VAL A 315 18.65 -22.27 19.33
CA VAL A 315 17.48 -22.26 20.22
C VAL A 315 16.30 -21.58 19.52
N PRO A 316 15.11 -22.21 19.48
CA PRO A 316 13.91 -21.57 18.97
C PRO A 316 13.67 -20.22 19.65
N LEU A 317 13.49 -19.16 18.85
CA LEU A 317 13.41 -17.77 19.34
C LEU A 317 12.31 -17.53 20.39
N ASN A 318 11.28 -18.38 20.44
CA ASN A 318 10.19 -18.36 21.41
C ASN A 318 10.51 -19.05 22.76
N LYS A 319 11.70 -19.63 22.89
CA LYS A 319 12.19 -20.29 24.12
C LYS A 319 13.45 -19.64 24.67
N ILE A 320 13.95 -18.58 24.03
CA ILE A 320 15.13 -17.86 24.49
C ILE A 320 14.82 -17.18 25.82
N VAL A 321 15.55 -17.56 26.85
CA VAL A 321 15.54 -16.92 28.17
C VAL A 321 16.78 -16.06 28.36
N LEU A 322 16.78 -15.20 29.38
CA LEU A 322 17.92 -14.32 29.68
C LEU A 322 19.25 -15.08 29.72
N ASP A 323 19.27 -16.25 30.36
CA ASP A 323 20.47 -17.06 30.54
C ASP A 323 21.12 -17.50 29.21
N ASP A 324 20.32 -17.75 28.17
CA ASP A 324 20.83 -18.15 26.85
C ASP A 324 21.63 -17.04 26.17
N VAL A 325 21.35 -15.78 26.52
CA VAL A 325 21.95 -14.59 25.89
C VAL A 325 23.01 -13.94 26.78
N VAL A 326 22.98 -14.20 28.09
CA VAL A 326 23.90 -13.64 29.08
C VAL A 326 25.37 -13.88 28.72
N HIS A 327 25.70 -15.04 28.13
CA HIS A 327 27.07 -15.36 27.71
C HIS A 327 27.63 -14.42 26.64
N PHE A 328 26.77 -13.78 25.85
CA PHE A 328 27.14 -12.84 24.79
C PHE A 328 27.10 -11.37 25.25
N LEU A 329 26.50 -11.10 26.42
CA LEU A 329 26.43 -9.76 27.03
C LEU A 329 27.72 -9.39 27.81
N GLY A 330 28.81 -10.17 27.62
CA GLY A 330 30.12 -9.98 28.24
C GLY A 330 30.71 -8.57 28.02
N VAL A 331 31.02 -7.91 29.13
CA VAL A 331 31.36 -6.48 29.29
C VAL A 331 32.73 -6.12 28.69
N PRO A 332 32.94 -4.93 28.08
CA PRO A 332 34.21 -4.23 28.17
C PRO A 332 34.23 -3.42 29.48
N GLU A 333 35.10 -3.82 30.42
CA GLU A 333 35.35 -3.06 31.65
C GLU A 333 35.71 -1.61 31.30
N LYS A 334 34.97 -0.64 31.85
CA LYS A 334 35.37 0.78 31.77
C LYS A 334 36.38 1.07 32.88
N ASP A 335 37.63 1.25 32.49
CA ASP A 335 38.70 1.81 33.32
C ASP A 335 38.29 3.19 33.89
N PRO A 336 38.31 3.44 35.22
CA PRO A 336 37.76 4.65 35.82
C PRO A 336 38.56 5.95 35.58
N ASP A 337 39.73 5.92 34.94
CA ASP A 337 40.68 7.06 34.99
C ASP A 337 40.98 7.76 33.64
N SER A 338 40.03 7.75 32.71
CA SER A 338 40.12 8.54 31.46
C SER A 338 39.44 9.91 31.62
N LYS A 339 40.22 10.90 32.04
CA LYS A 339 39.79 12.32 32.08
C LYS A 339 39.36 12.81 30.69
N ARG A 340 38.06 13.06 30.49
CA ARG A 340 37.53 13.74 29.30
C ARG A 340 38.07 15.18 29.23
N ALA A 341 38.78 15.51 28.15
CA ALA A 341 39.05 16.89 27.77
C ALA A 341 37.76 17.60 27.31
N PRO A 342 37.55 18.88 27.63
CA PRO A 342 36.34 19.61 27.23
C PRO A 342 36.33 19.92 25.72
N PRO A 343 35.15 19.99 25.09
CA PRO A 343 35.02 20.21 23.65
C PRO A 343 35.32 21.66 23.26
N ALA A 344 36.01 21.84 22.13
CA ALA A 344 36.32 23.14 21.54
C ALA A 344 35.05 23.86 21.00
N PRO A 345 35.02 25.21 21.03
CA PRO A 345 33.82 25.97 20.67
C PRO A 345 33.56 25.96 19.16
N LYS A 346 32.28 25.81 18.79
CA LYS A 346 31.79 25.84 17.41
C LYS A 346 31.89 27.26 16.84
N ASN A 347 32.69 27.44 15.80
CA ASN A 347 32.68 28.65 14.97
C ASN A 347 31.39 28.69 14.14
N ARG A 348 30.60 29.75 14.34
CA ARG A 348 29.55 30.20 13.41
C ARG A 348 30.20 31.00 12.28
N ARG A 349 29.94 30.63 11.04
CA ARG A 349 29.71 31.56 9.93
C ARG A 349 28.54 31.06 9.12
#